data_AF-A0A925W2F7-F1
#
_entry.id   AF-A0A925W2F7-F1
#
_cell.length_a   1.000
_cell.length_b   1.000
_cell.length_c   1.000
_cell.angle_alpha   90.00
_cell.angle_beta   90.00
_cell.angle_gamma   90.00
#
_symmetry.space_group_name_H-M   'P 1'
#
loop_
_entity.id
_entity.type
_entity.pdbx_description
1 polymer ?
#
loop_
_entity_poly.entity_id
_entity_poly.type
_entity_poly.pdbx_seq_one_letter_code
_entity_poly.pdbx_strand_id
1 'polypeptide(L)'
;RPAFDFTAKGNLAGFTFGVTQYQTFLALAQAFEDTGVRAYKGQAGRLINDKAVLNAALAIHSVEARHASQVRRIRGGKGWISGNSRGDLPAFTQGIYDGEDVVIQAGVTITSLPDAANNGGVTGATEAWDEPLTKAQVLAIVTPFLA
;
A
#
# COMPACT_ATOMS: atom_id res chain seq x y z
N ARG A 1 4.44 -7.53 24.90
CA ARG A 1 3.74 -6.89 23.76
C ARG A 1 4.56 -5.67 23.38
N PRO A 2 4.97 -5.48 22.11
CA PRO A 2 5.64 -4.25 21.71
C PRO A 2 4.72 -3.05 21.98
N ALA A 3 5.30 -1.96 22.45
CA ALA A 3 4.58 -0.71 22.64
C ALA A 3 4.43 -0.03 21.26
N PHE A 4 3.23 0.46 20.97
CA PHE A 4 2.91 1.13 19.71
C PHE A 4 2.58 2.60 19.97
N ASP A 5 3.10 3.48 19.12
CA ASP A 5 2.76 4.89 19.06
C ASP A 5 1.88 5.17 17.84
N PHE A 6 0.55 5.16 18.03
CA PHE A 6 -0.39 5.46 16.95
C PHE A 6 -0.43 6.95 16.56
N THR A 7 0.29 7.82 17.28
CA THR A 7 0.52 9.20 16.83
C THR A 7 1.62 9.30 15.78
N ALA A 8 2.29 8.18 15.44
CA ALA A 8 3.36 8.13 14.47
C ALA A 8 4.51 9.10 14.81
N LYS A 9 5.01 9.09 16.05
CA LYS A 9 5.99 10.07 16.58
C LYS A 9 5.53 11.52 16.42
N GLY A 10 4.24 11.76 16.69
CA GLY A 10 3.62 13.09 16.63
C GLY A 10 3.13 13.55 15.26
N ASN A 11 3.30 12.76 14.19
CA ASN A 11 2.74 13.10 12.88
C ASN A 11 1.20 13.12 12.86
N LEU A 12 0.56 12.38 13.77
CA LEU A 12 -0.87 12.35 14.05
C LEU A 12 -1.12 12.83 15.49
N ALA A 13 -0.72 14.06 15.80
CA ALA A 13 -0.81 14.63 17.13
C ALA A 13 -2.22 14.49 17.74
N GLY A 14 -2.29 13.95 18.96
CA GLY A 14 -3.54 13.76 19.70
C GLY A 14 -4.43 12.61 19.20
N PHE A 15 -3.97 11.80 18.23
CA PHE A 15 -4.72 10.62 17.79
C PHE A 15 -4.78 9.57 18.91
N THR A 16 -6.01 9.22 19.30
CA THR A 16 -6.29 8.33 20.44
C THR A 16 -7.46 7.37 20.15
N PHE A 17 -7.82 7.20 18.87
CA PHE A 17 -9.02 6.46 18.45
C PHE A 17 -10.32 7.02 19.02
N GLY A 18 -10.36 8.32 19.34
CA GLY A 18 -11.59 8.98 19.76
C GLY A 18 -12.65 8.95 18.67
N VAL A 19 -13.93 8.91 19.05
CA VAL A 19 -15.06 8.82 18.10
C VAL A 19 -15.11 9.97 17.08
N THR A 20 -14.54 11.13 17.42
CA THR A 20 -14.44 12.30 16.53
C THR A 20 -13.28 12.20 15.53
N GLN A 21 -12.39 11.21 15.67
CA GLN A 21 -11.18 11.02 14.87
C GLN A 21 -11.34 9.93 13.81
N TYR A 22 -12.58 9.65 13.40
CA TYR A 22 -12.89 8.58 12.44
C TYR A 22 -12.18 8.77 11.09
N GLN A 23 -12.03 10.01 10.61
CA GLN A 23 -11.31 10.28 9.36
C GLN A 23 -9.81 9.99 9.47
N THR A 24 -9.19 10.31 10.60
CA THR A 24 -7.80 9.93 10.88
C THR A 24 -7.65 8.41 11.00
N PHE A 25 -8.61 7.74 11.63
CA PHE A 25 -8.65 6.28 11.67
C PHE A 25 -8.73 5.68 10.26
N LEU A 26 -9.60 6.17 9.39
CA LEU A 26 -9.68 5.71 8.00
C LEU A 26 -8.38 5.98 7.22
N ALA A 27 -7.72 7.12 7.47
CA ALA A 27 -6.43 7.43 6.83
C ALA A 27 -5.36 6.41 7.24
N LEU A 28 -5.31 6.11 8.53
CA LEU A 28 -4.37 5.15 9.07
C LEU A 28 -4.68 3.72 8.62
N ALA A 29 -5.97 3.35 8.55
CA ALA A 29 -6.41 2.07 8.01
C ALA A 29 -5.97 1.91 6.56
N GLN A 30 -6.21 2.92 5.70
CA GLN A 30 -5.75 2.88 4.32
C GLN A 30 -4.23 2.69 4.23
N ALA A 31 -3.46 3.50 4.98
CA ALA A 31 -2.01 3.43 5.00
C ALA A 31 -1.50 2.03 5.41
N PHE A 32 -2.09 1.41 6.44
CA PHE A 32 -1.65 0.10 6.90
C PHE A 32 -2.02 -1.03 5.96
N GLU A 33 -3.26 -1.07 5.45
CA GLU A 33 -3.66 -2.12 4.49
C GLU A 33 -2.82 -2.01 3.20
N ASP A 34 -2.52 -0.80 2.72
CA ASP A 34 -1.64 -0.58 1.57
C ASP A 34 -0.21 -1.04 1.83
N THR A 35 0.30 -0.78 3.04
CA THR A 35 1.59 -1.32 3.47
C THR A 35 1.56 -2.84 3.48
N GLY A 36 0.48 -3.45 3.96
CA GLY A 36 0.27 -4.90 4.00
C GLY A 36 0.31 -5.52 2.60
N VAL A 37 -0.50 -5.00 1.67
CA VAL A 37 -0.54 -5.44 0.25
C VAL A 37 0.86 -5.52 -0.33
N ARG A 38 1.59 -4.40 -0.28
CA ARG A 38 2.91 -4.28 -0.89
C ARG A 38 3.98 -5.08 -0.15
N ALA A 39 3.89 -5.18 1.19
CA ALA A 39 4.83 -5.95 2.00
C ALA A 39 4.72 -7.46 1.75
N TYR A 40 3.50 -8.02 1.73
CA TYR A 40 3.32 -9.45 1.46
C TYR A 40 3.72 -9.81 0.04
N LYS A 41 3.39 -8.97 -0.96
CA LYS A 41 3.89 -9.14 -2.33
C LYS A 41 5.42 -9.12 -2.38
N GLY A 42 6.05 -8.19 -1.66
CA GLY A 42 7.52 -8.09 -1.58
C GLY A 42 8.22 -9.29 -0.94
N GLN A 43 7.51 -10.10 -0.14
CA GLN A 43 8.07 -11.33 0.43
C GLN A 43 7.84 -12.57 -0.45
N ALA A 44 6.95 -12.52 -1.45
CA ALA A 44 6.58 -13.68 -2.26
C ALA A 44 7.80 -14.38 -2.89
N GLY A 45 8.75 -13.62 -3.44
CA GLY A 45 9.97 -14.17 -4.04
C GLY A 45 10.87 -14.90 -3.03
N ARG A 46 10.90 -14.46 -1.76
CA ARG A 46 11.66 -15.14 -0.70
C ARG A 46 11.00 -16.43 -0.22
N LEU A 47 9.68 -16.53 -0.38
CA LEU A 47 8.87 -17.67 0.06
C LEU A 47 8.66 -18.72 -1.02
N ILE A 48 9.19 -18.52 -2.25
CA ILE A 48 8.89 -19.37 -3.41
C ILE A 48 9.16 -20.87 -3.19
N ASN A 49 10.11 -21.21 -2.32
CA ASN A 49 10.50 -22.59 -2.00
C ASN A 49 9.71 -23.21 -0.83
N ASP A 50 8.96 -22.40 -0.06
CA ASP A 50 8.07 -22.88 1.00
C ASP A 50 6.62 -22.65 0.57
N LYS A 51 6.06 -23.62 -0.14
CA LYS A 51 4.71 -23.52 -0.73
C LYS A 51 3.61 -23.29 0.32
N ALA A 52 3.78 -23.84 1.52
CA ALA A 52 2.79 -23.70 2.58
C ALA A 52 2.76 -22.26 3.08
N VAL A 53 3.93 -21.68 3.37
CA VAL A 53 4.06 -20.30 3.83
C VAL A 53 3.74 -19.31 2.71
N LEU A 54 4.15 -19.57 1.46
CA LEU A 54 3.80 -18.76 0.31
C LEU A 54 2.29 -18.68 0.11
N ASN A 55 1.59 -19.81 0.16
CA ASN A 55 0.13 -19.82 -0.01
C ASN A 55 -0.57 -19.00 1.08
N ALA A 56 -0.12 -19.13 2.34
CA ALA A 56 -0.63 -18.30 3.43
C ALA A 56 -0.36 -16.81 3.19
N ALA A 57 0.87 -16.45 2.78
CA ALA A 57 1.24 -15.06 2.51
C ALA A 57 0.43 -14.45 1.35
N LEU A 58 0.20 -15.20 0.26
CA LEU A 58 -0.60 -14.75 -0.88
C LEU A 58 -2.10 -14.66 -0.53
N ALA A 59 -2.60 -15.54 0.35
CA ALA A 59 -3.96 -15.42 0.87
C ALA A 59 -4.13 -14.13 1.69
N ILE A 60 -3.19 -13.81 2.58
CA ILE A 60 -3.21 -12.57 3.35
C ILE A 60 -3.13 -11.36 2.41
N HIS A 61 -2.18 -11.35 1.48
CA HIS A 61 -2.07 -10.29 0.47
C HIS A 61 -3.40 -10.00 -0.23
N SER A 62 -4.14 -11.05 -0.64
CA SER A 62 -5.44 -10.88 -1.30
C SER A 62 -6.53 -10.28 -0.39
N VAL A 63 -6.47 -10.53 0.92
CA VAL A 63 -7.39 -9.97 1.91
C VAL A 63 -7.07 -8.50 2.17
N GLU A 64 -5.80 -8.19 2.41
CA GLU A 64 -5.30 -6.82 2.56
C GLU A 64 -5.69 -5.97 1.33
N ALA A 65 -5.57 -6.51 0.11
CA ALA A 65 -5.93 -5.79 -1.12
C ALA A 65 -7.44 -5.45 -1.19
N ARG A 66 -8.30 -6.34 -0.69
CA ARG A 66 -9.75 -6.08 -0.63
C ARG A 66 -10.08 -5.02 0.42
N HIS A 67 -9.43 -5.09 1.59
CA HIS A 67 -9.60 -4.08 2.64
C HIS A 67 -9.11 -2.71 2.16
N ALA A 68 -7.90 -2.65 1.62
CA ALA A 68 -7.29 -1.49 0.99
C ALA A 68 -8.24 -0.84 -0.04
N SER A 69 -8.82 -1.64 -0.94
CA SER A 69 -9.78 -1.15 -1.93
C SER A 69 -11.06 -0.59 -1.28
N GLN A 70 -11.60 -1.29 -0.29
CA GLN A 70 -12.84 -0.88 0.38
C GLN A 70 -12.63 0.38 1.22
N VAL A 71 -11.53 0.50 1.96
CA VAL A 71 -11.22 1.68 2.77
C VAL A 71 -11.04 2.92 1.89
N ARG A 72 -10.35 2.80 0.76
CA ARG A 72 -10.27 3.92 -0.21
C ARG A 72 -11.65 4.34 -0.70
N ARG A 73 -12.52 3.38 -1.05
CA ARG A 73 -13.90 3.68 -1.48
C ARG A 73 -14.72 4.37 -0.39
N ILE A 74 -14.57 3.96 0.87
CA ILE A 74 -15.21 4.63 2.02
C ILE A 74 -14.70 6.08 2.14
N ARG A 75 -13.41 6.31 1.85
CA ARG A 75 -12.79 7.65 1.79
C ARG A 75 -13.11 8.42 0.50
N GLY A 76 -13.93 7.87 -0.40
CA GLY A 76 -14.31 8.51 -1.67
C GLY A 76 -13.28 8.41 -2.79
N GLY A 77 -12.22 7.62 -2.63
CA GLY A 77 -11.18 7.38 -3.63
C GLY A 77 -11.47 6.22 -4.58
N LYS A 78 -10.59 6.05 -5.58
CA LYS A 78 -10.54 4.84 -6.43
C LYS A 78 -10.23 3.61 -5.57
N GLY A 79 -10.59 2.43 -6.06
CA GLY A 79 -10.29 1.17 -5.36
C GLY A 79 -8.84 0.70 -5.45
N TRP A 80 -7.94 1.50 -6.01
CA TRP A 80 -6.55 1.18 -6.34
C TRP A 80 -5.69 2.47 -6.30
N ILE A 81 -4.37 2.32 -6.41
CA ILE A 81 -3.40 3.42 -6.40
C ILE A 81 -3.23 3.97 -7.82
N SER A 82 -3.02 5.28 -7.98
CA SER A 82 -2.73 5.93 -9.27
C SER A 82 -1.36 6.59 -9.22
N GLY A 83 -0.42 6.15 -10.06
CA GLY A 83 0.98 6.57 -9.97
C GLY A 83 1.54 6.32 -8.57
N ASN A 84 2.32 7.24 -8.03
CA ASN A 84 2.81 7.20 -6.64
C ASN A 84 2.02 8.10 -5.68
N SER A 85 0.75 8.37 -6.01
CA SER A 85 -0.08 9.31 -5.28
C SER A 85 -0.58 8.72 -3.95
N ARG A 86 -0.28 9.41 -2.85
CA ARG A 86 -0.91 9.17 -1.54
C ARG A 86 -2.31 9.79 -1.40
N GLY A 87 -2.80 10.49 -2.43
CA GLY A 87 -4.01 11.30 -2.35
C GLY A 87 -3.92 12.37 -1.25
N ASP A 88 -4.89 12.36 -0.34
CA ASP A 88 -5.02 13.26 0.80
C ASP A 88 -4.39 12.72 2.10
N LEU A 89 -3.70 11.57 2.05
CA LEU A 89 -3.06 11.00 3.23
C LEU A 89 -1.93 11.90 3.77
N PRO A 90 -1.66 11.84 5.10
CA PRO A 90 -0.59 12.61 5.73
C PRO A 90 0.78 12.41 5.04
N ALA A 91 1.60 13.46 5.00
CA ALA A 91 2.85 13.43 4.23
C ALA A 91 3.82 12.29 4.64
N PHE A 92 3.83 11.90 5.92
CA PHE A 92 4.69 10.83 6.41
C PHE A 92 4.34 9.44 5.82
N THR A 93 3.17 9.27 5.20
CA THR A 93 2.78 8.01 4.55
C THR A 93 3.29 7.88 3.11
N GLN A 94 4.01 8.88 2.58
CA GLN A 94 4.46 8.88 1.19
C GLN A 94 5.29 7.63 0.82
N GLY A 95 6.12 7.13 1.74
CA GLY A 95 6.90 5.91 1.52
C GLY A 95 6.08 4.66 1.18
N ILE A 96 4.77 4.65 1.49
CA ILE A 96 3.82 3.58 1.16
C ILE A 96 3.44 3.59 -0.32
N TYR A 97 3.66 4.69 -1.05
CA TYR A 97 3.29 4.85 -2.46
C TYR A 97 4.49 5.08 -3.37
N ASP A 98 5.67 5.32 -2.80
CA ASP A 98 6.90 5.46 -3.58
C ASP A 98 7.16 4.21 -4.42
N GLY A 99 7.38 4.42 -5.72
CA GLY A 99 7.62 3.37 -6.70
C GLY A 99 6.38 2.69 -7.28
N GLU A 100 5.16 3.14 -6.95
CA GLU A 100 3.92 2.64 -7.57
C GLU A 100 3.71 3.15 -9.01
N ASP A 101 4.46 4.16 -9.45
CA ASP A 101 4.41 4.74 -10.79
C ASP A 101 5.19 3.94 -11.86
N VAL A 102 5.53 2.67 -11.57
CA VAL A 102 6.24 1.80 -12.50
C VAL A 102 5.33 1.36 -13.65
N VAL A 103 5.84 1.51 -14.87
CA VAL A 103 5.16 1.08 -16.10
C VAL A 103 5.76 -0.18 -16.73
N ILE A 104 6.75 -0.79 -16.08
CA ILE A 104 7.45 -1.99 -16.57
C ILE A 104 7.15 -3.17 -15.64
N GLN A 105 6.55 -4.22 -16.19
CA GLN A 105 6.22 -5.45 -15.46
C GLN A 105 6.91 -6.64 -16.09
N ALA A 106 7.67 -7.40 -15.31
CA ALA A 106 8.43 -8.56 -15.79
C ALA A 106 9.25 -8.29 -17.08
N GLY A 107 9.83 -7.09 -17.19
CA GLY A 107 10.61 -6.65 -18.36
C GLY A 107 9.79 -6.12 -19.54
N VAL A 108 8.46 -6.08 -19.43
CA VAL A 108 7.55 -5.54 -20.45
C VAL A 108 7.12 -4.13 -20.07
N THR A 109 7.41 -3.15 -20.93
CA THR A 109 6.88 -1.79 -20.79
C THR A 109 5.41 -1.78 -21.20
N ILE A 110 4.49 -1.69 -20.24
CA ILE A 110 3.03 -1.76 -20.47
C ILE A 110 2.58 -0.71 -21.48
N THR A 111 3.12 0.51 -21.40
CA THR A 111 2.75 1.62 -22.29
C THR A 111 3.17 1.43 -23.74
N SER A 112 4.04 0.45 -24.02
CA SER A 112 4.42 0.05 -25.39
C SER A 112 3.55 -1.06 -25.98
N LEU A 113 2.62 -1.62 -25.20
CA LEU A 113 1.70 -2.64 -25.70
C LEU A 113 0.77 -2.05 -26.77
N PRO A 114 0.33 -2.85 -27.76
CA PRO A 114 -0.64 -2.40 -28.75
C PRO A 114 -1.86 -1.77 -28.08
N ASP A 115 -2.26 -0.60 -28.56
CA ASP A 115 -3.44 0.14 -28.09
C ASP A 115 -3.39 0.62 -26.62
N ALA A 116 -2.23 0.58 -25.95
CA ALA A 116 -2.11 0.99 -24.55
C ALA A 116 -2.58 2.43 -24.29
N ALA A 117 -2.35 3.35 -25.24
CA ALA A 117 -2.77 4.74 -25.13
C ALA A 117 -4.30 4.90 -25.01
N ASN A 118 -5.07 4.06 -25.72
CA ASN A 118 -6.53 4.08 -25.65
C ASN A 118 -7.07 3.28 -24.46
N ASN A 119 -6.24 2.40 -23.87
CA ASN A 119 -6.58 1.58 -22.70
C ASN A 119 -5.98 2.14 -21.39
N GLY A 120 -6.03 3.47 -21.23
CA GLY A 120 -5.62 4.15 -19.99
C GLY A 120 -4.18 4.67 -19.97
N GLY A 121 -3.35 4.31 -20.96
CA GLY A 121 -2.00 4.85 -21.13
C GLY A 121 -1.11 4.65 -19.89
N VAL A 122 -0.34 5.68 -19.55
CA VAL A 122 0.54 5.68 -18.37
C VAL A 122 -0.27 5.46 -17.09
N THR A 123 -1.39 6.17 -16.93
CA THR A 123 -2.25 6.06 -15.74
C THR A 123 -2.74 4.63 -15.57
N GLY A 124 -3.31 4.04 -16.62
CA GLY A 124 -3.78 2.65 -16.60
C GLY A 124 -2.66 1.65 -16.30
N ALA A 125 -1.44 1.89 -16.84
CA ALA A 125 -0.28 1.05 -16.54
C ALA A 125 0.09 1.07 -15.06
N THR A 126 0.13 2.26 -14.44
CA THR A 126 0.42 2.39 -13.00
C THR A 126 -0.72 1.91 -12.10
N GLU A 127 -1.96 1.92 -12.59
CA GLU A 127 -3.14 1.49 -11.82
C GLU A 127 -3.35 -0.03 -11.84
N ALA A 128 -2.58 -0.76 -12.65
CA ALA A 128 -2.79 -2.19 -12.87
C ALA A 128 -2.14 -3.10 -11.81
N TRP A 129 -1.15 -2.61 -11.07
CA TRP A 129 -0.36 -3.41 -10.14
C TRP A 129 0.05 -2.60 -8.91
N ASP A 130 -0.08 -3.19 -7.71
CA ASP A 130 0.60 -2.66 -6.53
C ASP A 130 2.05 -3.17 -6.51
N GLU A 131 3.04 -2.29 -6.43
CA GLU A 131 4.46 -2.64 -6.46
C GLU A 131 4.98 -3.16 -5.11
N PRO A 132 5.92 -4.11 -5.09
CA PRO A 132 6.40 -4.69 -3.84
C PRO A 132 7.23 -3.71 -3.02
N LEU A 133 7.06 -3.74 -1.70
CA LEU A 133 7.96 -3.09 -0.77
C LEU A 133 9.09 -4.04 -0.33
N THR A 134 10.32 -3.53 -0.27
CA THR A 134 11.43 -4.22 0.38
C THR A 134 11.27 -4.20 1.90
N LYS A 135 11.93 -5.13 2.61
CA LYS A 135 11.95 -5.15 4.09
C LYS A 135 12.40 -3.81 4.69
N ALA A 136 13.38 -3.15 4.07
CA ALA A 136 13.89 -1.87 4.55
C ALA A 136 12.83 -0.76 4.43
N GLN A 137 12.11 -0.70 3.31
CA GLN A 137 11.02 0.26 3.13
C GLN A 137 9.86 -0.02 4.09
N VAL A 138 9.46 -1.27 4.26
CA VAL A 138 8.43 -1.66 5.25
C VAL A 138 8.86 -1.20 6.65
N LEU A 139 10.12 -1.45 7.05
CA LEU A 139 10.62 -1.02 8.34
C LEU A 139 10.59 0.51 8.49
N ALA A 140 10.99 1.26 7.45
CA ALA A 140 10.94 2.72 7.46
C ALA A 140 9.51 3.25 7.63
N ILE A 141 8.52 2.63 6.96
CA ILE A 141 7.10 3.00 7.05
C ILE A 141 6.53 2.74 8.45
N VAL A 142 6.87 1.60 9.07
CA VAL A 142 6.29 1.21 10.37
C VAL A 142 7.04 1.78 11.58
N THR A 143 8.30 2.18 11.43
CA THR A 143 9.13 2.70 12.54
C THR A 143 8.52 3.89 13.28
N PRO A 144 7.83 4.85 12.63
CA PRO A 144 7.10 5.89 13.34
C PRO A 144 6.04 5.37 14.33
N PHE A 145 5.52 4.16 14.13
CA PHE A 145 4.51 3.56 14.99
C PHE A 145 5.07 2.69 16.12
N LEU A 146 6.39 2.53 16.19
CA LEU A 146 7.05 1.77 17.25
C LEU A 146 7.51 2.73 18.35
N ALA A 147 7.15 2.40 19.60
CA ALA A 147 7.55 3.13 20.80
C ALA A 147 8.86 2.63 21.40
#